data_AF-A0A194W8F6-F1
#
_entry.id   AF-A0A194W8F6-F1
#
_cell.length_a   1.000
_cell.length_b   1.000
_cell.length_c   1.000
_cell.angle_alpha   90.00
_cell.angle_beta   90.00
_cell.angle_gamma   90.00
#
_symmetry.space_group_name_H-M   'P 1'
#
loop_
_entity.id
_entity.type
_entity.pdbx_description
1 polymer ?
#
loop_
_entity_poly.entity_id
_entity_poly.type
_entity_poly.pdbx_seq_one_letter_code
_entity_poly.pdbx_strand_id
1 'polypeptide(L)'
;MGKVACQTIAFGKGVCGTAAATQQTQLVPNVDDFPGHIACDGASKSEIVVPITVEVLSPTEGDVERKVVAIIDIDCSEARGFDETDKKFLEALAELLGTSCDW
;
A
#
# COMPACT_ATOMS: atom_id res chain seq x y z
N MET A 1 -17.75 9.30 -9.57
CA MET A 1 -18.22 8.33 -8.57
C MET A 1 -17.18 7.22 -8.52
N GLY A 2 -16.55 6.96 -7.38
CA GLY A 2 -15.61 5.85 -7.24
C GLY A 2 -16.34 4.50 -7.31
N LYS A 3 -15.69 3.46 -7.85
CA LYS A 3 -16.23 2.10 -7.84
C LYS A 3 -15.97 1.44 -6.50
N VAL A 4 -16.71 0.37 -6.21
CA VAL A 4 -16.44 -0.46 -5.03
C VAL A 4 -15.10 -1.16 -5.25
N ALA A 5 -14.13 -0.84 -4.40
CA ALA A 5 -12.83 -1.51 -4.39
C ALA A 5 -12.99 -3.00 -4.04
N CYS A 6 -11.98 -3.81 -4.36
CA CYS A 6 -11.97 -5.22 -3.96
C CYS A 6 -12.13 -5.33 -2.44
N GLN A 7 -13.08 -6.15 -1.97
CA GLN A 7 -13.40 -6.24 -0.54
C GLN A 7 -12.33 -6.98 0.26
N THR A 8 -11.60 -7.90 -0.38
CA THR A 8 -10.54 -8.70 0.25
C THR A 8 -9.42 -8.93 -0.74
N ILE A 9 -8.19 -8.56 -0.36
CA ILE A 9 -6.97 -8.77 -1.14
C ILE A 9 -6.02 -9.62 -0.31
N ALA A 10 -5.55 -10.74 -0.86
CA ALA A 10 -4.56 -11.57 -0.19
C ALA A 10 -3.16 -10.93 -0.28
N PHE A 11 -2.34 -11.15 0.74
CA PHE A 11 -0.93 -10.75 0.72
C PHE A 11 -0.21 -11.34 -0.51
N GLY A 12 0.57 -10.51 -1.19
CA GLY A 12 1.28 -10.84 -2.43
C GLY A 12 0.42 -10.85 -3.69
N LYS A 13 -0.84 -10.38 -3.64
CA LYS A 13 -1.74 -10.31 -4.80
C LYS A 13 -2.03 -8.87 -5.20
N GLY A 14 -1.81 -8.54 -6.48
CA GLY A 14 -1.94 -7.18 -6.99
C GLY A 14 -0.95 -6.21 -6.35
N VAL A 15 -1.10 -4.92 -6.65
CA VAL A 15 -0.22 -3.86 -6.12
C VAL A 15 -0.40 -3.74 -4.60
N CYS A 16 -1.64 -3.60 -4.14
CA CYS A 16 -2.03 -3.59 -2.73
C CYS A 16 -1.46 -4.76 -1.91
N GLY A 17 -1.68 -6.01 -2.35
CA GLY A 17 -1.18 -7.18 -1.63
C GLY A 17 0.34 -7.29 -1.68
N THR A 18 0.99 -6.82 -2.75
CA THR A 18 2.46 -6.78 -2.83
C THR A 18 3.04 -5.78 -1.84
N ALA A 19 2.46 -4.59 -1.70
CA ALA A 19 2.85 -3.61 -0.69
C ALA A 19 2.74 -4.20 0.72
N ALA A 20 1.63 -4.88 1.02
CA ALA A 20 1.39 -5.51 2.31
C ALA A 20 2.39 -6.66 2.60
N ALA A 21 2.71 -7.50 1.61
CA ALA A 21 3.63 -8.62 1.78
C ALA A 21 5.10 -8.21 1.89
N THR A 22 5.51 -7.19 1.14
CA THR A 22 6.91 -6.74 1.10
C THR A 22 7.22 -5.69 2.17
N GLN A 23 6.19 -5.10 2.78
CA GLN A 23 6.30 -3.93 3.66
C GLN A 23 7.03 -2.76 2.98
N GLN A 24 6.90 -2.64 1.66
CA GLN A 24 7.53 -1.60 0.85
C GLN A 24 6.50 -0.89 -0.01
N THR A 25 6.69 0.41 -0.17
CA THR A 25 5.89 1.24 -1.07
C THR A 25 5.99 0.74 -2.51
N GLN A 26 4.84 0.58 -3.15
CA GLN A 26 4.74 0.27 -4.58
C GLN A 26 4.37 1.56 -5.31
N LEU A 27 5.30 2.12 -6.08
CA LEU A 27 5.07 3.25 -6.97
C LEU A 27 4.95 2.71 -8.40
N VAL A 28 3.73 2.57 -8.90
CA VAL A 28 3.43 1.88 -10.16
C VAL A 28 3.05 2.90 -11.24
N PRO A 29 3.96 3.26 -12.16
CA PRO A 29 3.71 4.27 -13.19
C PRO A 29 2.71 3.80 -14.25
N ASN A 30 2.54 2.49 -14.43
CA ASN A 30 1.53 1.89 -15.29
C ASN A 30 1.05 0.55 -14.69
N VAL A 31 -0.21 0.48 -14.25
CA VAL A 31 -0.76 -0.73 -13.61
C VAL A 31 -0.90 -1.90 -14.58
N ASP A 32 -1.08 -1.61 -15.88
CA ASP A 32 -1.20 -2.65 -16.92
C ASP A 32 0.11 -3.44 -17.10
N ASP A 33 1.25 -2.84 -16.72
CA ASP A 33 2.59 -3.48 -16.78
C ASP A 33 2.93 -4.24 -15.49
N PHE A 34 2.12 -4.14 -14.44
CA PHE A 34 2.40 -4.78 -13.16
C PHE A 34 2.00 -6.26 -13.17
N PRO A 35 2.94 -7.20 -12.95
CA PRO A 35 2.66 -8.63 -13.03
C PRO A 35 1.69 -9.06 -11.93
N GLY A 36 0.58 -9.69 -12.34
CA GLY A 36 -0.45 -10.14 -11.40
C GLY A 36 -1.34 -9.00 -10.87
N HIS A 37 -1.44 -7.88 -11.59
CA HIS A 37 -2.35 -6.78 -11.31
C HIS A 37 -3.79 -7.27 -11.13
N ILE A 38 -4.43 -6.83 -10.04
CA ILE A 38 -5.85 -7.00 -9.76
C ILE A 38 -6.47 -5.61 -9.88
N ALA A 39 -7.15 -5.33 -10.99
CA ALA A 39 -7.81 -4.06 -11.18
C ALA A 39 -9.01 -3.94 -10.22
N CYS A 40 -8.85 -3.17 -9.14
CA CYS A 40 -9.96 -2.78 -8.26
C CYS A 40 -10.86 -1.73 -8.94
N ASP A 41 -10.26 -0.79 -9.68
CA ASP A 41 -10.93 0.08 -10.65
C ASP A 41 -10.32 -0.09 -12.05
N GLY A 42 -11.11 -0.58 -13.01
CA GLY A 42 -10.66 -0.70 -14.41
C GLY A 42 -10.34 0.62 -15.13
N ALA A 43 -10.57 1.78 -14.49
CA ALA A 43 -10.10 3.07 -14.98
C ALA A 43 -8.69 3.45 -14.50
N SER A 44 -8.14 2.75 -13.50
CA SER A 44 -6.81 3.04 -12.96
C SER A 44 -5.73 2.75 -14.01
N LYS A 45 -4.79 3.68 -14.13
CA LYS A 45 -3.64 3.65 -15.04
C LYS A 45 -2.32 3.77 -14.31
N SER A 46 -2.28 4.41 -13.15
CA SER A 46 -1.15 4.34 -12.22
C SER A 46 -1.67 4.25 -10.80
N GLU A 47 -0.86 3.68 -9.91
CA GLU A 47 -1.25 3.40 -8.52
C GLU A 47 -0.03 3.64 -7.62
N ILE A 48 -0.25 4.23 -6.46
CA ILE A 48 0.73 4.23 -5.37
C ILE A 48 0.12 3.59 -4.13
N VAL A 49 0.81 2.57 -3.61
CA VAL A 49 0.42 1.90 -2.37
C VAL A 49 1.53 2.00 -1.34
N VAL A 50 1.23 2.58 -0.18
CA VAL A 50 2.17 2.75 0.93
C VAL A 50 1.72 1.91 2.14
N PRO A 51 2.52 0.96 2.62
CA PRO A 51 2.18 0.18 3.81
C PRO A 51 2.32 1.01 5.08
N ILE A 52 1.37 0.85 5.99
CA ILE A 52 1.43 1.39 7.36
C ILE A 52 1.93 0.27 8.27
N THR A 53 3.10 0.49 8.89
CA THR A 53 3.75 -0.49 9.76
C THR A 53 3.89 0.01 11.18
N VAL A 54 3.71 -0.87 12.14
CA VAL A 54 3.93 -0.61 13.57
C VAL A 54 4.92 -1.59 14.14
N GLU A 55 5.57 -1.19 15.22
CA GLU A 55 6.42 -2.05 16.04
C GLU A 55 5.56 -2.76 17.09
N VAL A 56 5.63 -4.08 17.14
CA VAL A 56 4.92 -4.90 18.12
C VAL A 56 5.90 -5.82 18.84
N LEU A 57 5.59 -6.16 20.10
CA LEU A 57 6.39 -7.13 20.84
C LEU A 57 6.17 -8.53 20.26
N SER A 58 7.28 -9.18 19.91
CA SER A 58 7.30 -10.58 19.50
C SER A 58 6.74 -11.45 20.62
N PRO A 59 5.73 -12.29 20.32
CA PRO A 59 5.09 -13.13 21.33
C PRO A 59 6.00 -14.25 21.85
N THR A 60 7.10 -14.56 21.16
CA THR A 60 7.96 -15.69 21.49
C THR A 60 9.32 -15.30 22.07
N GLU A 61 9.80 -14.07 21.84
CA GLU A 61 11.22 -13.75 22.14
C GLU A 61 11.43 -12.38 22.83
N GLY A 62 10.38 -11.59 23.07
CA GLY A 62 10.52 -10.26 23.69
C GLY A 62 11.21 -9.21 22.81
N ASP A 63 11.59 -9.57 21.59
CA ASP A 63 12.10 -8.67 20.56
C ASP A 63 10.98 -7.85 19.92
N VAL A 64 11.32 -6.72 19.31
CA VAL A 64 10.37 -5.90 18.56
C VAL A 64 10.32 -6.38 17.11
N GLU A 65 9.13 -6.70 16.60
CA GLU A 65 8.90 -7.01 15.19
C GLU A 65 8.10 -5.91 14.50
N ARG A 66 8.33 -5.73 13.20
CA ARG A 66 7.56 -4.79 12.37
C ARG A 66 6.38 -5.51 11.73
N LYS A 67 5.17 -5.04 12.01
CA LYS A 67 3.91 -5.57 11.49
C LYS A 67 3.22 -4.56 10.59
N VAL A 68 2.72 -5.01 9.42
CA VAL A 68 1.81 -4.19 8.60
C VAL A 68 0.41 -4.27 9.19
N VAL A 69 -0.22 -3.11 9.39
CA VAL A 69 -1.57 -3.01 9.99
C VAL A 69 -2.59 -2.42 9.02
N ALA A 70 -2.12 -1.64 8.04
CA ALA A 70 -2.95 -1.08 6.98
C ALA A 70 -2.10 -0.72 5.76
N ILE A 71 -2.76 -0.23 4.71
CA ILE A 71 -2.14 0.38 3.55
C ILE A 71 -2.84 1.71 3.23
N ILE A 72 -2.11 2.63 2.61
CA ILE A 72 -2.67 3.77 1.87
C ILE A 72 -2.65 3.35 0.40
N ASP A 73 -3.80 3.37 -0.25
CA ASP A 73 -3.98 3.01 -1.66
C ASP A 73 -4.58 4.20 -2.42
N ILE A 74 -3.91 4.62 -3.50
CA ILE A 74 -4.34 5.74 -4.34
C ILE A 74 -4.18 5.37 -5.81
N ASP A 75 -5.31 5.32 -6.51
CA ASP A 75 -5.41 5.14 -7.95
C ASP A 75 -5.42 6.47 -8.72
N CYS A 76 -4.89 6.47 -9.94
CA CYS A 76 -4.99 7.56 -10.89
C CYS A 76 -5.42 7.06 -12.26
N SER A 77 -6.36 7.77 -12.92
CA SER A 77 -6.83 7.43 -14.27
C SER A 77 -5.81 7.76 -15.38
N GLU A 78 -4.71 8.40 -15.03
CA GLU A 78 -3.60 8.70 -15.93
C GLU A 78 -2.38 7.86 -15.57
N ALA A 79 -1.55 7.52 -16.56
CA ALA A 79 -0.27 6.86 -16.32
C ALA A 79 0.72 7.86 -15.72
N ARG A 80 1.64 7.39 -14.87
CA ARG A 80 2.64 8.21 -14.15
C ARG A 80 2.03 9.37 -13.37
N GLY A 81 0.88 9.13 -12.74
CA GLY A 81 0.18 10.12 -11.93
C GLY A 81 0.85 10.43 -10.59
N PHE A 82 1.83 9.61 -10.19
CA PHE A 82 2.58 9.74 -8.95
C PHE A 82 4.09 9.73 -9.21
N ASP A 83 4.84 10.43 -8.36
CA ASP A 83 6.29 10.45 -8.39
C ASP A 83 6.93 10.25 -6.99
N GLU A 84 8.24 10.45 -6.92
CA GLU A 84 9.00 10.30 -5.67
C GLU A 84 8.63 11.36 -4.60
N THR A 85 8.09 12.50 -5.00
CA THR A 85 7.57 13.53 -4.09
C THR A 85 6.32 13.00 -3.38
N ASP A 86 5.37 12.45 -4.14
CA ASP A 86 4.16 11.86 -3.58
C ASP A 86 4.50 10.71 -2.63
N LYS A 87 5.36 9.80 -3.10
CA LYS A 87 5.87 8.69 -2.28
C LYS A 87 6.45 9.18 -0.95
N LYS A 88 7.34 10.16 -0.98
CA LYS A 88 7.96 10.71 0.23
C LYS A 88 6.94 11.22 1.24
N PHE A 89 5.94 11.99 0.80
CA PHE A 89 4.96 12.58 1.72
C PHE A 89 3.91 11.57 2.18
N LEU A 90 3.55 10.60 1.34
CA LEU A 90 2.65 9.51 1.73
C LEU A 90 3.33 8.53 2.71
N GLU A 91 4.63 8.28 2.57
CA GLU A 91 5.41 7.52 3.56
C GLU A 91 5.47 8.24 4.91
N ALA A 92 5.68 9.57 4.92
CA ALA A 92 5.62 10.36 6.14
C ALA A 92 4.22 10.34 6.79
N LEU A 93 3.16 10.36 5.98
CA LEU A 93 1.79 10.20 6.47
C LEU A 93 1.56 8.80 7.05
N ALA A 94 2.07 7.75 6.40
CA ALA A 94 1.95 6.38 6.88
C ALA A 94 2.64 6.18 8.24
N GLU A 95 3.81 6.78 8.44
CA GLU A 95 4.50 6.80 9.74
C GLU A 95 3.68 7.51 10.82
N LEU A 96 3.09 8.66 10.49
CA LEU A 96 2.23 9.39 11.40
C LEU A 96 0.99 8.57 11.80
N LEU A 97 0.32 7.92 10.83
CA LEU A 97 -0.84 7.06 11.09
C LEU A 97 -0.45 5.82 11.91
N GLY A 98 0.71 5.23 11.64
CA GLY A 98 1.24 4.09 12.40
C GLY A 98 1.35 4.39 13.90
N THR A 99 1.75 5.62 14.26
CA THR A 99 1.94 6.04 15.66
C THR A 99 0.73 6.72 16.30
N SER A 100 -0.27 7.11 15.51
CA SER A 100 -1.40 7.93 15.97
C SER A 100 -2.74 7.20 16.01
N CYS A 101 -2.78 5.92 15.65
CA CYS A 101 -3.99 5.09 15.66
C CYS A 101 -3.84 3.90 16.62
N ASP A 102 -4.98 3.40 17.11
CA ASP A 102 -5.07 2.17 17.90
C ASP A 102 -5.30 1.00 16.95
N TRP A 103 -4.28 0.15 16.78
CA TRP A 103 -4.17 -0.90 15.75
C TRP A 103 -4.36 -2.31 16.30
#